data_AF-A0A2V8BB29-F1
#
_entry.id   AF-A0A2V8BB29-F1
#
_cell.length_a   1.000
_cell.length_b   1.000
_cell.length_c   1.000
_cell.angle_alpha   90.00
_cell.angle_beta   90.00
_cell.angle_gamma   90.00
#
_symmetry.space_group_name_H-M   'P 1'
#
loop_
_entity.id
_entity.type
_entity.pdbx_description
1 polymer ?
#
loop_
_entity_poly.entity_id
_entity_poly.type
_entity_poly.pdbx_seq_one_letter_code
_entity_poly.pdbx_strand_id
1 'polypeptide(L)' 'MSKMIQIRNVPDAVHRKIKARAAQSGMTLSDYLLAEIERIAALPTRDEMLARLHARTRVKLRTPAAEVIRKERESA' A
#
# COMPACT_ATOMS: atom_id res chain seq x y z
N MET A 1 0.20 11.26 20.75
CA MET A 1 -0.91 12.24 20.55
C MET A 1 -1.87 11.62 19.55
N SER A 2 -3.10 11.30 19.97
CA SER A 2 -4.14 10.87 19.04
C SER A 2 -4.57 12.05 18.17
N LYS A 3 -4.78 11.82 16.87
CA LYS A 3 -5.32 12.82 15.95
C LYS A 3 -6.67 12.31 15.44
N MET A 4 -7.70 13.14 15.54
CA MET A 4 -9.03 12.82 15.02
C MET A 4 -9.12 13.26 13.55
N ILE A 5 -9.63 12.37 12.70
CA ILE A 5 -9.93 12.67 11.30
C ILE A 5 -11.45 12.63 11.14
N GLN A 6 -12.03 13.75 10.68
CA GLN A 6 -13.43 13.84 10.32
C GLN A 6 -13.58 13.88 8.79
N ILE A 7 -14.30 12.91 8.23
CA ILE A 7 -14.60 12.85 6.80
C ILE A 7 -16.00 13.44 6.57
N ARG A 8 -16.10 14.51 5.79
CA ARG A 8 -17.36 15.21 5.48
C ARG A 8 -17.88 14.83 4.10
N ASN A 9 -19.18 15.04 3.88
CA ASN A 9 -19.85 14.84 2.59
C ASN A 9 -19.72 13.41 2.04
N VAL A 10 -19.75 12.40 2.90
CA VAL A 10 -19.72 10.99 2.48
C VAL A 10 -21.08 10.63 1.87
N PRO A 11 -21.15 10.19 0.61
CA PRO A 11 -22.40 9.75 0.01
C PRO A 11 -22.99 8.56 0.79
N ASP A 12 -24.31 8.54 0.98
CA ASP A 12 -25.00 7.50 1.78
C ASP A 12 -24.70 6.08 1.30
N ALA A 13 -24.59 5.89 -0.02
CA ALA A 13 -24.26 4.61 -0.63
C ALA A 13 -22.88 4.10 -0.19
N VAL A 14 -21.90 5.00 -0.10
CA VAL A 14 -20.54 4.69 0.36
C VAL A 14 -20.56 4.36 1.84
N HIS A 15 -21.21 5.18 2.66
CA HIS A 15 -21.32 4.96 4.10
C HIS A 15 -21.94 3.58 4.42
N ARG A 16 -23.06 3.23 3.75
CA ARG A 16 -23.72 1.93 3.92
C ARG A 16 -22.80 0.76 3.54
N LYS A 17 -22.08 0.88 2.42
CA LYS A 17 -21.17 -0.17 1.94
C LYS A 17 -20.01 -0.41 2.90
N ILE A 18 -19.41 0.66 3.42
CA ILE A 18 -18.31 0.55 4.40
C ILE A 18 -18.83 -0.02 5.72
N LYS A 19 -20.00 0.44 6.20
CA LYS A 19 -20.62 -0.11 7.41
C LYS A 19 -20.89 -1.62 7.30
N ALA A 20 -21.40 -2.07 6.15
CA ALA A 20 -21.61 -3.50 5.90
C ALA A 20 -20.30 -4.30 5.92
N ARG A 21 -19.24 -3.78 5.32
CA ARG A 21 -17.91 -4.41 5.34
C ARG A 21 -17.31 -4.45 6.74
N ALA A 22 -17.41 -3.37 7.50
CA ALA A 22 -16.97 -3.31 8.89
C ALA A 22 -17.67 -4.38 9.74
N ALA A 23 -19.00 -4.49 9.61
CA ALA A 23 -19.78 -5.52 10.29
C ALA A 23 -19.37 -6.95 9.89
N GLN A 24 -19.11 -7.20 8.60
CA GLN A 24 -18.61 -8.50 8.12
C GLN A 24 -17.23 -8.85 8.69
N SER A 25 -16.38 -7.85 8.93
CA SER A 25 -15.07 -8.01 9.56
C SER A 25 -15.12 -8.01 11.09
N GLY A 26 -16.31 -7.91 11.70
CA GLY A 26 -16.46 -7.85 13.17
C GLY A 26 -15.88 -6.56 13.79
N MET A 27 -15.75 -5.51 13.00
CA MET A 27 -15.12 -4.24 13.40
C MET A 27 -16.15 -3.11 13.49
N THR A 28 -15.87 -2.11 14.32
CA THR A 28 -16.61 -0.85 14.26
C THR A 28 -16.29 -0.12 12.95
N LEU A 29 -17.18 0.78 12.52
CA LEU A 29 -16.96 1.58 11.31
C LEU A 29 -15.65 2.39 11.38
N SER A 30 -15.36 2.97 12.56
CA SER A 30 -14.17 3.77 12.81
C SER A 30 -12.90 2.91 12.74
N ASP A 31 -12.90 1.74 13.36
CA ASP A 31 -11.72 0.85 13.36
C ASP A 31 -11.44 0.31 11.95
N TYR A 32 -12.50 -0.05 11.22
CA TYR A 32 -12.37 -0.50 9.84
C TYR A 32 -11.79 0.60 8.93
N LEU A 33 -12.27 1.84 9.08
CA LEU A 33 -11.73 2.99 8.33
C LEU A 33 -10.28 3.31 8.73
N LEU A 34 -9.95 3.22 10.01
CA LEU A 34 -8.59 3.45 10.48
C LEU A 34 -7.62 2.44 9.87
N ALA A 35 -7.96 1.15 9.92
CA ALA A 35 -7.14 0.09 9.31
C ALA A 35 -6.96 0.28 7.80
N GLU A 36 -7.99 0.76 7.10
CA GLU A 36 -7.91 1.11 5.68
C GLU A 36 -6.94 2.26 5.42
N ILE A 37 -7.04 3.33 6.21
CA ILE A 37 -6.16 4.51 6.10
C ILE A 37 -4.71 4.13 6.41
N GLU A 38 -4.47 3.33 7.44
CA GLU A 38 -3.14 2.85 7.80
C GLU A 38 -2.52 2.03 6.66
N ARG A 39 -3.30 1.15 6.02
CA ARG A 39 -2.79 0.38 4.88
C ARG A 39 -2.44 1.26 3.69
N ILE A 40 -3.25 2.29 3.42
CA ILE A 40 -2.97 3.27 2.37
C ILE A 40 -1.68 4.04 2.70
N ALA A 41 -1.53 4.48 3.95
CA ALA A 41 -0.35 5.22 4.40
C ALA A 41 0.92 4.35 4.44
N ALA A 42 0.80 3.03 4.61
CA ALA A 42 1.93 2.11 4.60
C ALA A 42 2.55 1.94 3.20
N LEU A 43 1.81 2.23 2.13
CA LEU A 43 2.29 2.14 0.77
C LEU A 43 3.04 3.44 0.41
N PRO A 44 4.35 3.37 0.09
CA PRO A 44 5.07 4.54 -0.35
C PRO A 44 4.49 5.03 -1.67
N THR A 45 4.36 6.34 -1.79
CA THR A 45 4.06 6.96 -3.08
C THR A 45 5.17 6.66 -4.09
N ARG A 46 4.86 6.83 -5.38
CA ARG A 46 5.84 6.64 -6.45
C ARG A 46 7.09 7.49 -6.23
N ASP A 47 6.93 8.74 -5.80
CA ASP A 47 8.04 9.68 -5.62
C ASP A 47 8.88 9.30 -4.40
N GLU A 48 8.25 8.90 -3.29
CA GLU A 48 8.97 8.35 -2.12
C GLU A 48 9.73 7.07 -2.48
N MET A 49 9.13 6.21 -3.31
CA MET A 49 9.81 5.01 -3.78
C MET A 49 11.01 5.35 -4.67
N LEU A 50 10.86 6.29 -5.60
CA LEU A 50 11.99 6.73 -6.44
C LEU A 50 13.10 7.35 -5.59
N ALA A 51 12.78 8.21 -4.63
CA ALA A 51 13.74 8.78 -3.71
C ALA A 51 14.49 7.68 -2.93
N ARG A 52 13.77 6.68 -2.43
CA ARG A 52 14.37 5.50 -1.77
C ARG A 52 15.28 4.69 -2.70
N LEU A 53 14.95 4.54 -3.98
CA LEU A 53 15.81 3.87 -4.96
C LEU A 53 17.08 4.66 -5.24
N HIS A 54 16.97 5.98 -5.41
CA HIS A 54 18.11 6.85 -5.65
C HIS A 54 19.06 6.95 -4.45
N ALA A 55 18.54 6.84 -3.23
CA ALA A 55 19.34 6.83 -2.01
C ALA A 55 20.11 5.51 -1.79
N ARG A 56 19.77 4.43 -2.50
CA ARG A 56 20.45 3.14 -2.33
C ARG A 56 21.80 3.11 -3.04
N THR A 57 22.83 2.64 -2.35
CA THR A 57 24.13 2.37 -2.94
C THR A 57 24.01 1.34 -4.06
N ARG A 58 24.55 1.66 -5.23
CA ARG A 58 24.53 0.75 -6.38
C ARG A 58 25.40 -0.47 -6.08
N VAL A 59 24.80 -1.66 -6.14
CA VAL A 59 25.53 -2.92 -5.99
C VAL A 59 26.17 -3.29 -7.34
N LYS A 60 27.48 -3.55 -7.34
CA LYS A 60 28.15 -4.15 -8.49
C LYS A 60 27.97 -5.66 -8.42
N LEU A 61 27.16 -6.19 -9.33
CA LEU A 61 26.99 -7.63 -9.50
C LEU A 61 28.14 -8.19 -10.37
N ARG A 62 28.55 -9.43 -10.11
CA ARG A 62 29.53 -10.13 -10.96
C ARG A 62 28.96 -10.46 -12.35
N THR A 63 27.66 -10.74 -12.41
CA THR A 63 26.91 -10.98 -13.64
C THR A 63 25.71 -10.02 -13.66
N PRO A 64 25.41 -9.36 -14.79
CA PRO A 64 24.22 -8.52 -14.89
C PRO A 64 22.96 -9.33 -14.59
N ALA A 65 22.07 -8.78 -13.75
CA ALA A 65 20.80 -9.45 -13.41
C ALA A 65 19.95 -9.78 -14.64
N ALA A 66 20.04 -8.96 -15.69
CA ALA A 66 19.35 -9.20 -16.96
C ALA A 66 19.77 -10.51 -17.64
N GLU A 67 21.04 -10.91 -17.56
CA GLU A 67 21.52 -12.16 -18.15
C GLU A 67 21.03 -13.37 -17.36
N VAL A 68 21.03 -13.28 -16.02
CA VAL A 68 20.49 -14.32 -15.14
C VAL A 68 19.00 -14.53 -15.42
N ILE A 69 18.21 -13.45 -15.46
CA ILE A 69 16.76 -13.54 -15.74
C ILE A 69 16.49 -14.11 -17.12
N ARG A 70 17.30 -13.75 -18.14
CA ARG A 70 17.14 -14.29 -19.49
C ARG A 70 17.39 -15.79 -19.51
N LYS A 71 18.48 -16.25 -18.88
CA LYS A 71 18.81 -17.67 -18.79
C LYS A 71 17.70 -18.48 -18.12
N GLU A 72 17.15 -17.98 -17.01
CA GLU A 72 16.02 -18.63 -16.33
C GLU A 72 14.77 -18.73 -17.22
N ARG A 73 14.44 -17.67 -17.97
CA ARG A 73 13.30 -17.66 -18.89
C ARG A 73 13.46 -18.60 -20.09
N GLU A 74 14.68 -18.75 -20.59
CA GLU A 74 14.99 -19.65 -21.71
C GLU A 74 15.10 -21.12 -21.29
N SER A 75 15.19 -21.38 -19.98
CA SER A 75 15.28 -22.73 -19.39
C SER A 75 13.91 -23.30 -18.95
N ALA A 76 12.85 -22.51 -19.04
CA ALA A 76 11.47 -22.86 -18.68
C ALA A 76 10.63 -23.12 -19.94
#